data_AF-A0A929E4X3-F1
#
_entry.id   AF-A0A929E4X3-F1
#
_cell.length_a   1.000
_cell.length_b   1.000
_cell.length_c   1.000
_cell.angle_alpha   90.00
_cell.angle_beta   90.00
_cell.angle_gamma   90.00
#
_symmetry.space_group_name_H-M   'P 1'
#
loop_
_entity.id
_entity.type
_entity.pdbx_description
1 polymer ?
#
loop_
_entity_poly.entity_id
_entity_poly.type
_entity_poly.pdbx_seq_one_letter_code
_entity_poly.pdbx_strand_id
1 'polypeptide(L)' 'VGSCPTESIFTTRDRKKAIDQTLCVKCGECMTACPSEYDAVRKVSPPELAPKIERPEEG' A
#
# COMPACT_ATOMS: atom_id res chain seq x y z
N VAL A 1 -8.73 9.12 8.30
CA VAL A 1 -8.11 8.04 9.09
C VAL A 1 -7.56 7.01 8.11
N GLY A 2 -6.25 7.04 7.86
CA GLY A 2 -5.56 6.02 7.08
C GLY A 2 -5.10 4.98 8.07
N SER A 3 -5.89 3.93 8.30
CA SER A 3 -5.73 3.01 9.43
C SER A 3 -4.54 2.04 9.30
N CYS A 4 -3.48 2.38 8.56
CA CYS A 4 -2.28 1.54 8.58
C CYS A 4 -1.54 1.78 9.91
N PRO A 5 -1.41 0.77 10.80
CA PRO A 5 -0.82 0.95 12.13
C PRO A 5 0.67 1.31 12.07
N THR A 6 1.33 1.04 10.95
CA THR A 6 2.75 1.35 10.71
C THR A 6 2.94 2.50 9.73
N GLU A 7 1.85 3.20 9.38
CA GLU A 7 1.88 4.31 8.42
C GLU A 7 2.59 3.95 7.10
N SER A 8 2.50 2.69 6.69
CA SER A 8 3.21 2.17 5.51
C SER A 8 2.59 2.61 4.18
N ILE A 9 1.46 3.31 4.21
CA ILE A 9 0.74 3.77 3.01
C ILE A 9 1.17 5.20 2.70
N PHE A 10 1.72 5.43 1.51
CA PHE A 10 2.16 6.75 1.07
C PHE A 10 1.55 7.12 -0.29
N THR A 11 1.64 8.40 -0.65
CA THR A 11 1.19 8.91 -1.94
C THR A 11 2.37 8.98 -2.90
N THR A 12 2.24 8.34 -4.05
CA THR A 12 3.23 8.39 -5.14
C THR A 12 3.13 9.69 -5.92
N ARG A 13 4.13 9.97 -6.78
CA ARG A 13 4.13 11.14 -7.68
C ARG A 13 2.92 11.15 -8.62
N ASP A 14 2.43 9.97 -9.01
CA ASP A 14 1.24 9.80 -9.86
C ASP A 14 -0.09 9.97 -9.10
N ARG A 15 -0.05 10.49 -7.87
CA ARG A 15 -1.20 10.64 -6.95
C ARG A 15 -1.91 9.33 -6.59
N LYS A 16 -1.29 8.18 -6.87
CA LYS A 16 -1.76 6.85 -6.44
C LYS A 16 -1.23 6.52 -5.05
N LYS A 17 -1.98 5.74 -4.28
CA LYS A 17 -1.51 5.19 -3.00
C LYS A 17 -0.64 3.97 -3.25
N ALA A 18 0.49 3.89 -2.57
CA ALA A 18 1.38 2.74 -2.58
C ALA A 18 1.63 2.27 -1.15
N ILE A 19 1.98 0.99 -0.99
CA ILE A 19 2.23 0.35 0.31
C ILE A 19 3.70 -0.05 0.38
N ASP A 20 4.44 0.57 1.30
CA ASP A 20 5.80 0.19 1.61
C ASP A 20 5.83 -1.20 2.26
N GLN A 21 6.32 -2.18 1.51
CA GLN A 21 6.38 -3.57 1.96
C GLN A 21 7.40 -3.79 3.08
N THR A 22 8.35 -2.87 3.29
CA THR A 22 9.34 -2.98 4.37
C THR A 22 8.73 -2.66 5.74
N LEU A 23 7.71 -1.79 5.76
CA LEU A 23 6.98 -1.39 6.97
C LEU A 23 5.63 -2.13 7.14
N CYS A 24 5.12 -2.75 6.08
CA CYS A 24 3.83 -3.42 6.09
C CYS A 24 3.86 -4.71 6.94
N VAL A 25 3.13 -4.70 8.06
CA VAL A 25 2.95 -5.86 8.95
C VAL A 25 1.82 -6.80 8.49
N LYS A 26 1.30 -6.61 7.27
CA LYS A 26 0.21 -7.40 6.68
C LYS A 26 -1.07 -7.45 7.54
N CYS A 27 -1.39 -6.38 8.27
CA CYS A 27 -2.57 -6.29 9.14
C CYS A 27 -3.91 -6.41 8.38
N GLY A 28 -3.92 -6.07 7.09
CA GLY A 28 -5.09 -6.19 6.22
C GLY A 28 -6.09 -5.03 6.27
N GLU A 29 -5.87 -4.05 7.13
CA GLU A 29 -6.77 -2.91 7.31
C GLU A 29 -7.01 -2.11 6.02
N CYS A 30 -5.99 -1.96 5.17
CA CYS A 30 -6.12 -1.29 3.87
C CYS A 30 -7.09 -1.99 2.91
N MET A 31 -7.23 -3.33 3.00
CA MET A 31 -8.20 -4.08 2.19
C MET A 31 -9.63 -3.91 2.72
N THR A 32 -9.81 -3.78 4.03
CA THR A 32 -11.12 -3.51 4.64
C THR A 32 -11.57 -2.08 4.36
N ALA A 33 -10.64 -1.12 4.42
CA ALA A 33 -10.93 0.29 4.21
C ALA A 33 -11.17 0.64 2.73
N CYS A 34 -10.58 -0.11 1.80
CA CYS A 34 -10.75 0.14 0.37
C CYS A 34 -11.94 -0.68 -0.19
N PRO A 35 -12.95 -0.03 -0.79
CA PRO A 35 -14.05 -0.75 -1.41
C PRO A 35 -13.56 -1.64 -2.55
N SER A 36 -14.13 -2.84 -2.66
CA SER A 36 -13.75 -3.84 -3.65
C SER A 36 -13.98 -3.39 -5.09
N GLU A 37 -14.92 -2.46 -5.32
CA GLU A 37 -15.20 -1.88 -6.63
C GLU A 37 -14.00 -1.16 -7.26
N TYR A 38 -13.08 -0.63 -6.43
CA TYR A 38 -11.87 0.04 -6.91
C TYR A 38 -10.71 -0.91 -7.20
N ASP A 39 -10.76 -2.13 -6.65
CA ASP A 39 -9.72 -3.16 -6.79
C ASP A 39 -8.30 -2.63 -6.52
N ALA A 40 -8.18 -1.65 -5.60
CA ALA A 40 -6.95 -0.90 -5.40
C ALA A 40 -5.92 -1.61 -4.51
N VAL A 41 -6.35 -2.62 -3.72
CA VAL A 41 -5.48 -3.40 -2.83
C VAL A 41 -5.69 -4.88 -3.11
N ARG A 42 -4.62 -5.58 -3.51
CA ARG A 42 -4.65 -7.01 -3.84
C ARG A 42 -3.56 -7.77 -3.12
N LYS A 43 -3.88 -8.96 -2.63
CA LYS A 43 -2.89 -9.92 -2.13
C LYS A 43 -2.30 -10.65 -3.33
N VAL A 44 -0.98 -10.67 -3.42
CA VAL A 44 -0.25 -11.41 -4.46
C VAL A 44 0.71 -12.39 -3.80
N SER A 45 0.95 -13.52 -4.46
CA SER A 45 1.95 -14.52 -4.07
C SER A 45 2.48 -15.18 -5.34
N PRO A 46 3.81 -15.28 -5.54
CA PRO A 46 4.90 -14.89 -4.63
C PRO A 46 5.07 -13.37 -4.45
N PRO A 47 5.78 -12.89 -3.41
CA PRO A 47 5.97 -11.45 -3.14
C PRO A 47 6.70 -10.71 -4.26
N GLU A 48 7.43 -11.42 -5.12
CA GLU A 48 8.12 -10.89 -6.29
C GLU A 48 7.15 -10.33 -7.35
N LEU A 49 5.89 -10.78 -7.36
CA LEU A 49 4.86 -10.25 -8.24
C LEU A 49 4.30 -8.91 -7.77
N ALA A 50 4.59 -8.49 -6.54
CA ALA A 50 4.15 -7.19 -6.04
C ALA A 50 4.97 -6.06 -6.70
N PRO A 51 4.33 -4.98 -7.17
CA PRO A 51 5.06 -3.84 -7.70
C PRO A 51 5.89 -3.19 -6.58
N LYS A 52 7.21 -3.07 -6.81
CA LYS A 52 8.11 -2.35 -5.92
C LYS A 52 8.01 -0.86 -6.25
N ILE A 53 7.37 -0.11 -5.36
CA ILE A 53 7.20 1.34 -5.51
C ILE A 53 7.99 1.99 -4.39
N GLU A 54 8.98 2.79 -4.76
CA GLU A 54 9.81 3.50 -3.79
C GLU A 54 9.08 4.74 -3.28
N ARG A 55 9.28 5.05 -2.00
CA ARG A 55 8.76 6.28 -1.39
C ARG A 55 9.44 7.46 -2.08
N PRO A 56 8.69 8.45 -2.60
CA PRO A 56 9.31 9.65 -3.12
C PRO A 56 10.09 10.31 -1.98
N GLU A 57 11.38 10.57 -2.22
CA GLU A 57 12.17 11.43 -1.32
C GLU A 57 11.49 12.80 -1.32
N GLU A 58 10.97 13.19 -0.15
CA GLU A 58 10.45 14.54 0.08
C GLU A 58 11.67 15.47 0.11
N GLY A 59 11.90 16.15 -1.02
CA GLY A 59 12.88 17.22 -1.15
C GLY A 59 12.36 18.55 -0.62
#